data_AF-A0A643BTT1-F1
#
_entry.id   AF-A0A643BTT1-F1
#
_cell.length_a   1.000
_cell.length_b   1.000
_cell.length_c   1.000
_cell.angle_alpha   90.00
_cell.angle_beta   90.00
_cell.angle_gamma   90.00
#
_symmetry.space_group_name_H-M   'P 1'
#
loop_
_entity.id
_entity.type
_entity.pdbx_description
1 polymer ?
#
loop_
_entity_poly.entity_id
_entity_poly.type
_entity_poly.pdbx_seq_one_letter_code
_entity_poly.pdbx_strand_id
1 'polypeptide(L)'
;DLQRWVNGANQHGFVLVSFGAGVKYLSEDIANKLAGALGRLPQKVIWRFSGTKPKNLGNNTKLIEWLPQNDLLGHSNIKAFLSHGGLNSIFETMYHGVPVVGIPLFGDHYDTMTRVQAKGMGILLEWKTVTEGELYEALVKVINNPSYRQRAQKLSEIHKDQPGHPVNRTVYWIDYILRHNGAHHLRAAVHQISFCQYFLLDVAFVLLLGAALFYFLLSWVTKFIYRKIKSLWSRNKHSTVNGHYHNGIPNGKYKRNGHIKHEKKVK
;
A
#
# COMPACT_ATOMS: atom_id res chain seq x y z
N ASP A 1 14.32 15.09 33.41
CA ASP A 1 13.56 13.89 33.85
C ASP A 1 13.82 12.60 33.10
N LEU A 2 13.84 12.58 31.77
CA LEU A 2 14.08 11.34 31.00
C LEU A 2 15.46 10.73 31.27
N GLN A 3 16.49 11.56 31.30
CA GLN A 3 17.85 11.14 31.63
C GLN A 3 17.95 10.48 33.03
N ARG A 4 17.29 11.07 34.05
CA ARG A 4 17.22 10.47 35.39
C ARG A 4 16.53 9.12 35.40
N TRP A 5 15.47 8.96 34.59
CA TRP A 5 14.76 7.68 34.45
C TRP A 5 15.67 6.58 33.91
N VAL A 6 16.36 6.88 32.79
CA VAL A 6 17.28 5.97 32.10
C VAL A 6 18.53 5.65 32.92
N ASN A 7 19.12 6.66 33.57
CA ASN A 7 20.30 6.46 34.41
C ASN A 7 19.97 5.63 35.66
N GLY A 8 18.78 5.82 36.23
CA GLY A 8 18.29 5.01 37.35
C GLY A 8 17.78 3.63 36.95
N ALA A 9 18.01 3.16 35.71
CA ALA A 9 17.60 1.82 35.25
C ALA A 9 18.50 0.70 35.81
N ASN A 10 19.52 1.04 36.61
CA ASN A 10 20.39 0.14 37.36
C ASN A 10 20.90 -1.04 36.50
N GLN A 11 21.10 -2.22 37.09
CA GLN A 11 21.63 -3.42 36.43
C GLN A 11 20.74 -3.99 35.31
N HIS A 12 19.43 -3.75 35.35
CA HIS A 12 18.49 -4.30 34.38
C HIS A 12 18.46 -3.51 33.07
N GLY A 13 18.79 -2.22 33.10
CA GLY A 13 18.72 -1.34 31.93
C GLY A 13 17.27 -1.03 31.52
N PHE A 14 17.09 -0.57 30.28
CA PHE A 14 15.78 -0.15 29.80
C PHE A 14 15.43 -0.66 28.40
N VAL A 15 14.13 -0.70 28.12
CA VAL A 15 13.54 -0.98 26.81
C VAL A 15 12.92 0.30 26.27
N LEU A 16 13.17 0.57 24.98
CA LEU A 16 12.54 1.66 24.25
C LEU A 16 11.37 1.08 23.45
N VAL A 17 10.24 1.78 23.41
CA VAL A 17 9.05 1.39 22.64
C VAL A 17 8.59 2.57 21.79
N SER A 18 8.51 2.39 20.47
CA SER A 18 8.06 3.42 19.55
C SER A 18 7.52 2.82 18.25
N PHE A 19 6.29 3.17 17.91
CA PHE A 19 5.64 2.79 16.64
C PHE A 19 5.73 3.93 15.59
N GLY A 20 6.64 4.89 15.79
CA GLY A 20 6.82 6.02 14.88
C GLY A 20 5.75 7.09 15.01
N ALA A 21 5.94 8.20 14.29
CA ALA A 21 4.97 9.31 14.27
C ALA A 21 3.73 9.04 13.40
N GLY A 22 3.85 8.13 12.42
CA GLY A 22 2.74 7.74 11.55
C GLY A 22 1.65 6.92 12.26
N VAL A 23 1.98 6.33 13.41
CA VAL A 23 1.04 5.56 14.24
C VAL A 23 0.56 6.47 15.37
N LYS A 24 -0.50 7.23 15.08
CA LYS A 24 -1.04 8.21 16.04
C LYS A 24 -1.84 7.56 17.17
N TYR A 25 -2.51 6.44 16.87
CA TYR A 25 -3.37 5.74 17.83
C TYR A 25 -3.16 4.23 17.69
N LEU A 26 -3.00 3.56 18.83
CA LEU A 26 -3.14 2.11 18.94
C LEU A 26 -4.53 1.80 19.48
N SER A 27 -5.13 0.69 19.06
CA SER A 27 -6.38 0.23 19.67
C SER A 27 -6.18 -0.07 21.16
N GLU A 28 -7.23 0.05 21.96
CA GLU A 28 -7.15 -0.24 23.40
C GLU A 28 -6.67 -1.67 23.67
N ASP A 29 -7.11 -2.64 22.86
CA ASP A 29 -6.68 -4.04 22.96
C ASP A 29 -5.16 -4.19 22.81
N ILE A 30 -4.58 -3.62 21.74
CA ILE A 30 -3.12 -3.68 21.51
C ILE A 30 -2.37 -2.92 22.59
N ALA A 31 -2.86 -1.74 22.98
CA ALA A 31 -2.22 -0.92 24.00
C ALA A 31 -2.21 -1.62 25.37
N ASN A 32 -3.29 -2.32 25.74
CA ASN A 32 -3.34 -3.10 26.99
C ASN A 32 -2.46 -4.36 26.92
N LYS A 33 -2.40 -5.07 25.78
CA LYS A 33 -1.47 -6.19 25.58
C LYS A 33 -0.01 -5.75 25.71
N LEU A 34 0.36 -4.63 25.10
CA LEU A 34 1.68 -4.03 25.23
C LEU A 34 1.97 -3.66 26.70
N ALA A 35 1.04 -2.95 27.35
CA ALA A 35 1.20 -2.51 28.73
C ALA A 35 1.38 -3.67 29.72
N GLY A 36 0.60 -4.75 29.57
CA GLY A 36 0.71 -5.94 30.42
C GLY A 36 2.06 -6.65 30.25
N ALA A 37 2.49 -6.88 29.01
CA ALA A 37 3.77 -7.51 28.72
C ALA A 37 4.96 -6.68 29.22
N LEU A 38 4.93 -5.36 28.97
CA LEU A 38 5.96 -4.43 29.42
C LEU A 38 5.99 -4.32 30.95
N GLY A 39 4.84 -4.34 31.60
CA GLY A 39 4.70 -4.28 33.07
C GLY A 39 5.35 -5.46 33.80
N ARG A 40 5.52 -6.60 33.12
CA ARG A 40 6.16 -7.81 33.66
C ARG A 40 7.69 -7.77 33.59
N LEU A 41 8.27 -6.83 32.83
CA LEU A 41 9.72 -6.74 32.68
C LEU A 41 10.39 -6.13 33.92
N PRO A 42 11.56 -6.64 34.35
CA PRO A 42 12.37 -5.98 35.38
C PRO A 42 13.03 -4.70 34.86
N GLN A 43 13.12 -4.52 33.54
CA GLN A 43 13.64 -3.30 32.91
C GLN A 43 12.69 -2.13 33.11
N LYS A 44 13.27 -0.92 33.15
CA LYS A 44 12.48 0.28 32.91
C LYS A 44 12.06 0.33 31.44
N VAL A 45 10.91 0.93 31.18
CA VAL A 45 10.38 1.09 29.83
C VAL A 45 10.13 2.57 29.57
N ILE A 46 10.57 3.02 28.40
CA ILE A 46 10.18 4.30 27.84
C ILE A 46 9.34 4.01 26.62
N TRP A 47 8.08 4.43 26.65
CA TRP A 47 7.15 4.18 25.57
C TRP A 47 6.64 5.49 24.99
N ARG A 48 7.01 5.75 23.73
CA ARG A 48 6.36 6.77 22.92
C ARG A 48 4.91 6.38 22.67
N PHE A 49 3.97 7.08 23.27
CA PHE A 49 2.56 6.78 23.18
C PHE A 49 1.73 8.06 23.19
N SER A 50 0.72 8.09 22.32
CA SER A 50 -0.28 9.16 22.26
C SER A 50 -1.67 8.51 22.35
N GLY A 51 -2.54 9.06 23.19
CA GLY A 51 -3.90 8.55 23.40
C GLY A 51 -4.19 8.17 24.85
N THR A 52 -5.24 7.38 25.04
CA THR A 52 -5.72 6.99 26.37
C THR A 52 -4.73 6.03 27.03
N LYS A 53 -4.27 6.38 28.25
CA LYS A 53 -3.37 5.54 29.05
C LYS A 53 -3.96 4.12 29.20
N PRO A 54 -3.18 3.05 28.90
CA PRO A 54 -3.62 1.67 29.13
C PRO A 54 -3.98 1.41 30.59
N LYS A 55 -5.00 0.59 30.83
CA LYS A 55 -5.55 0.35 32.19
C LYS A 55 -4.59 -0.44 33.07
N ASN A 56 -3.81 -1.34 32.47
CA ASN A 56 -2.86 -2.24 33.11
C ASN A 56 -1.40 -1.78 32.95
N LEU A 57 -1.14 -0.46 32.85
CA LEU A 57 0.21 0.07 32.74
C LEU A 57 1.04 -0.18 34.01
N GLY A 58 2.14 -0.92 33.89
CA GLY A 58 3.07 -1.17 34.98
C GLY A 58 3.87 0.06 35.43
N ASN A 59 4.28 0.09 36.71
CA ASN A 59 5.04 1.18 37.32
C ASN A 59 6.46 1.35 36.71
N ASN A 60 6.97 0.33 36.03
CA ASN A 60 8.24 0.36 35.32
C ASN A 60 8.15 1.09 33.98
N THR A 61 6.96 1.51 33.53
CA THR A 61 6.75 2.08 32.21
C THR A 61 6.38 3.56 32.26
N LYS A 62 7.17 4.37 31.56
CA LYS A 62 6.91 5.80 31.38
C LYS A 62 6.37 6.07 29.99
N LEU A 63 5.13 6.56 29.90
CA LEU A 63 4.54 7.07 28.66
C LEU A 63 5.02 8.49 28.39
N ILE A 64 5.45 8.75 27.16
CA ILE A 64 5.85 10.09 26.69
C ILE A 64 5.36 10.31 25.27
N GLU A 65 4.97 11.53 24.90
CA GLU A 65 4.46 11.80 23.55
C GLU A 65 5.58 11.95 22.52
N TRP A 66 6.73 12.45 22.97
CA TRP A 66 7.91 12.67 22.15
C TRP A 66 9.18 12.22 22.89
N LEU A 67 10.15 11.70 22.14
CA LEU A 67 11.42 11.23 22.68
C LEU A 67 12.59 11.40 21.71
N PRO A 68 13.82 11.63 22.20
CA PRO A 68 15.03 11.61 21.40
C PRO A 68 15.45 10.17 21.10
N GLN A 69 14.81 9.53 20.11
CA GLN A 69 14.93 8.09 19.83
C GLN A 69 16.38 7.67 19.59
N ASN A 70 17.09 8.37 18.70
CA ASN A 70 18.47 8.05 18.34
C ASN A 70 19.42 8.12 19.54
N ASP A 71 19.26 9.12 20.41
CA ASP A 71 20.11 9.27 21.61
C ASP A 71 19.83 8.17 22.64
N LEU A 72 18.55 7.78 22.80
CA LEU A 72 18.18 6.66 23.67
C LEU A 72 18.69 5.32 23.14
N LEU A 73 18.65 5.11 21.82
CA LEU A 73 19.23 3.94 21.19
C LEU A 73 20.75 3.89 21.36
N GLY A 74 21.43 5.05 21.40
CA GLY A 74 22.87 5.15 21.67
C GLY A 74 23.26 5.04 23.15
N HIS A 75 22.29 4.96 24.06
CA HIS A 75 22.56 4.94 25.50
C HIS A 75 23.07 3.57 25.97
N SER A 76 24.09 3.52 26.82
CA SER A 76 24.72 2.27 27.29
C SER A 76 23.77 1.27 27.96
N ASN A 77 22.77 1.77 28.70
CA ASN A 77 21.76 0.96 29.39
C ASN A 77 20.64 0.39 28.50
N ILE A 78 20.61 0.68 27.20
CA ILE A 78 19.57 0.14 26.30
C ILE A 78 19.70 -1.38 26.16
N LYS A 79 18.61 -2.11 26.32
CA LYS A 79 18.58 -3.58 26.18
C LYS A 79 17.93 -4.02 24.88
N ALA A 80 16.78 -3.44 24.54
CA ALA A 80 16.04 -3.79 23.34
C ALA A 80 15.18 -2.62 22.88
N PHE A 81 14.79 -2.66 21.61
CA PHE A 81 13.83 -1.74 21.02
C PHE A 81 12.60 -2.50 20.53
N LEU A 82 11.42 -2.09 20.99
CA LEU A 82 10.13 -2.56 20.48
C LEU A 82 9.63 -1.56 19.44
N SER A 83 9.54 -2.02 18.19
CA SER A 83 9.29 -1.15 17.04
C SER A 83 8.18 -1.67 16.14
N HIS A 84 7.52 -0.76 15.45
CA HIS A 84 6.69 -1.11 14.28
C HIS A 84 7.50 -1.55 13.04
N GLY A 85 8.84 -1.45 13.04
CA GLY A 85 9.66 -1.88 11.89
C GLY A 85 9.83 -0.83 10.79
N GLY A 86 9.50 0.44 11.04
CA GLY A 86 9.81 1.52 10.10
C GLY A 86 11.30 1.62 9.78
N LEU A 87 11.64 1.79 8.50
CA LEU A 87 13.01 1.67 7.99
C LEU A 87 14.02 2.58 8.71
N ASN A 88 13.67 3.86 8.94
CA ASN A 88 14.55 4.80 9.65
C ASN A 88 14.83 4.34 11.08
N SER A 89 13.81 3.90 11.82
CA SER A 89 13.98 3.42 13.18
C SER A 89 14.87 2.16 13.23
N ILE A 90 14.76 1.28 12.24
CA ILE A 90 15.63 0.11 12.12
C ILE A 90 17.06 0.49 11.76
N PHE A 91 17.28 1.50 10.91
CA PHE A 91 18.63 2.03 10.64
C PHE A 91 19.28 2.63 11.89
N GLU A 92 18.58 3.48 12.65
CA GLU A 92 19.09 4.01 13.92
C GLU A 92 19.44 2.87 14.89
N THR A 93 18.56 1.89 14.98
CA THR A 93 18.73 0.75 15.88
C THR A 93 19.91 -0.14 15.48
N MET A 94 20.09 -0.39 14.18
CA MET A 94 21.25 -1.11 13.64
C MET A 94 22.53 -0.30 13.83
N TYR A 95 22.48 1.02 13.62
CA TYR A 95 23.61 1.91 13.86
C TYR A 95 24.09 1.79 15.31
N HIS A 96 23.20 1.70 16.30
CA HIS A 96 23.59 1.54 17.71
C HIS A 96 23.79 0.08 18.17
N GLY A 97 23.58 -0.90 17.28
CA GLY A 97 23.75 -2.32 17.60
C GLY A 97 22.78 -2.81 18.67
N VAL A 98 21.54 -2.32 18.65
CA VAL A 98 20.50 -2.67 19.62
C VAL A 98 19.57 -3.73 19.04
N PRO A 99 19.28 -4.83 19.76
CA PRO A 99 18.32 -5.83 19.31
C PRO A 99 16.87 -5.33 19.23
N VAL A 100 16.07 -5.94 18.36
CA VAL A 100 14.69 -5.49 18.07
C VAL A 100 13.66 -6.59 18.31
N VAL A 101 12.54 -6.23 18.91
CA VAL A 101 11.26 -6.94 18.72
C VAL A 101 10.39 -6.07 17.83
N GLY A 102 9.95 -6.61 16.70
CA GLY A 102 9.16 -5.88 15.72
C GLY A 102 7.72 -6.36 15.67
N ILE A 103 6.79 -5.42 15.66
CA ILE A 103 5.36 -5.65 15.43
C ILE A 103 4.94 -4.77 14.24
N PRO A 104 5.16 -5.23 12.98
CA PRO A 104 4.74 -4.50 11.80
C PRO A 104 3.25 -4.21 11.80
N LEU A 105 2.87 -3.02 11.33
CA LEU A 105 1.47 -2.62 11.28
C LEU A 105 0.94 -2.53 9.83
N PHE A 106 1.74 -2.03 8.89
CA PHE A 106 1.35 -1.83 7.49
C PHE A 106 2.58 -1.70 6.57
N GLY A 107 2.35 -1.82 5.26
CA GLY A 107 3.34 -1.47 4.24
C GLY A 107 4.64 -2.27 4.30
N ASP A 108 5.75 -1.59 4.06
CA ASP A 108 7.11 -2.11 3.99
C ASP A 108 7.71 -2.52 5.35
N HIS A 109 6.98 -2.29 6.45
CA HIS A 109 7.41 -2.67 7.79
C HIS A 109 7.58 -4.20 7.93
N TYR A 110 6.72 -5.00 7.28
CA TYR A 110 6.79 -6.46 7.31
C TYR A 110 8.07 -6.97 6.64
N ASP A 111 8.37 -6.44 5.46
CA ASP A 111 9.60 -6.75 4.72
C ASP A 111 10.86 -6.37 5.52
N THR A 112 10.82 -5.20 6.15
CA THR A 112 11.93 -4.72 6.98
C THR A 112 12.16 -5.65 8.16
N MET A 113 11.11 -6.05 8.89
CA MET A 113 11.25 -6.95 10.02
C MET A 113 11.59 -8.39 9.64
N THR A 114 11.14 -8.87 8.47
CA THR A 114 11.58 -10.15 7.91
C THR A 114 13.10 -10.17 7.73
N ARG A 115 13.68 -9.08 7.20
CA ARG A 115 15.14 -8.95 7.05
C ARG A 115 15.87 -8.86 8.40
N VAL A 116 15.30 -8.13 9.38
CA VAL A 116 15.86 -8.04 10.74
C VAL A 116 15.92 -9.42 11.40
N GLN A 117 14.84 -10.19 11.30
CA GLN A 117 14.77 -11.55 11.83
C GLN A 117 15.73 -12.50 11.11
N ALA A 118 15.75 -12.48 9.77
CA ALA A 118 16.66 -13.31 8.97
C ALA A 118 18.14 -13.05 9.27
N LYS A 119 18.50 -11.81 9.63
CA LYS A 119 19.85 -11.44 10.06
C LYS A 119 20.15 -11.77 11.53
N GLY A 120 19.19 -12.29 12.28
CA GLY A 120 19.33 -12.67 13.69
C GLY A 120 19.42 -11.49 14.66
N MET A 121 19.04 -10.29 14.23
CA MET A 121 19.10 -9.07 15.06
C MET A 121 17.82 -8.88 15.89
N GLY A 122 16.74 -9.58 15.56
CA GLY A 122 15.48 -9.40 16.24
C GLY A 122 14.45 -10.49 15.98
N ILE A 123 13.28 -10.30 16.57
CA ILE A 123 12.11 -11.18 16.44
C ILE A 123 10.98 -10.39 15.78
N LEU A 124 10.37 -10.97 14.76
CA LEU A 124 9.14 -10.50 14.14
C LEU A 124 7.94 -11.15 14.84
N LEU A 125 6.97 -10.34 15.26
CA LEU A 125 5.67 -10.77 15.79
C LEU A 125 4.55 -10.21 14.91
N GLU A 126 3.49 -10.99 14.75
CA GLU A 126 2.30 -10.60 13.99
C GLU A 126 1.29 -9.89 14.90
N TRP A 127 0.98 -8.62 14.61
CA TRP A 127 0.16 -7.80 15.50
C TRP A 127 -1.27 -8.32 15.69
N LYS A 128 -1.81 -9.03 14.70
CA LYS A 128 -3.18 -9.57 14.73
C LYS A 128 -3.35 -10.73 15.69
N THR A 129 -2.30 -11.53 15.86
CA THR A 129 -2.35 -12.78 16.63
C THR A 129 -1.55 -12.72 17.92
N VAL A 130 -0.62 -11.76 18.05
CA VAL A 130 0.26 -11.66 19.20
C VAL A 130 -0.53 -11.51 20.51
N THR A 131 -0.18 -12.36 21.46
CA THR A 131 -0.67 -12.32 22.83
C THR A 131 0.29 -11.55 23.73
N GLU A 132 -0.18 -11.14 24.91
CA GLU A 132 0.69 -10.54 25.93
C GLU A 132 1.86 -11.47 26.32
N GLY A 133 1.59 -12.78 26.42
CA GLY A 133 2.60 -13.79 26.76
C GLY A 133 3.71 -13.88 25.72
N GLU A 134 3.34 -14.03 24.44
CA GLU A 134 4.31 -14.10 23.34
C GLU A 134 5.15 -12.83 23.22
N LEU A 135 4.55 -11.66 23.43
CA LEU A 135 5.27 -10.39 23.44
C LEU A 135 6.30 -10.33 24.58
N TYR A 136 5.90 -10.72 25.79
CA TYR A 136 6.79 -10.79 26.94
C TYR A 136 7.94 -11.76 26.68
N GLU A 137 7.66 -12.97 26.18
CA GLU A 137 8.66 -13.99 25.87
C GLU A 137 9.64 -13.52 24.80
N ALA A 138 9.16 -12.85 23.75
CA ALA A 138 10.02 -12.30 22.70
C ALA A 138 10.98 -11.23 23.26
N LEU A 139 10.48 -10.32 24.10
CA LEU A 139 11.30 -9.29 24.74
C LEU A 139 12.35 -9.92 25.66
N VAL A 140 11.95 -10.85 26.52
CA VAL A 140 12.86 -11.58 27.42
C VAL A 140 13.92 -12.33 26.62
N LYS A 141 13.53 -13.01 25.54
CA LYS A 141 14.44 -13.77 24.67
C LYS A 141 15.48 -12.86 24.01
N VAL A 142 15.06 -11.73 23.46
CA VAL A 142 15.97 -10.76 22.81
C VAL A 142 16.90 -10.08 23.82
N ILE A 143 16.44 -9.82 25.04
CA ILE A 143 17.22 -9.19 26.10
C ILE A 143 18.26 -10.15 26.70
N ASN A 144 17.89 -11.40 26.94
CA ASN A 144 18.72 -12.35 27.69
C ASN A 144 19.61 -13.24 26.81
N ASN A 145 19.25 -13.45 25.53
CA ASN A 145 20.07 -14.25 24.63
C ASN A 145 21.13 -13.36 23.95
N PRO A 146 22.43 -13.53 24.26
CA PRO A 146 23.49 -12.66 23.77
C PRO A 146 23.64 -12.71 22.24
N SER A 147 23.17 -13.77 21.57
CA SER A 147 23.27 -13.89 20.11
C SER A 147 22.60 -12.73 19.37
N TYR A 148 21.46 -12.22 19.85
CA TYR A 148 20.79 -11.07 19.22
C TYR A 148 21.63 -9.80 19.33
N ARG A 149 22.22 -9.54 20.51
CA ARG A 149 23.10 -8.38 20.72
C ARG A 149 24.37 -8.48 19.90
N GLN A 150 24.99 -9.66 19.85
CA GLN A 150 26.18 -9.90 19.03
C GLN A 150 25.89 -9.72 17.54
N ARG A 151 24.75 -10.21 17.05
CA ARG A 151 24.30 -9.99 15.66
C ARG A 151 24.03 -8.51 15.39
N ALA A 152 23.33 -7.82 16.29
CA ALA A 152 23.07 -6.39 16.16
C ALA A 152 24.38 -5.57 16.12
N GLN A 153 25.33 -5.88 16.99
CA GLN A 153 26.66 -5.26 17.01
C GLN A 153 27.44 -5.56 15.72
N LYS A 154 27.41 -6.80 15.23
CA LYS A 154 28.07 -7.14 13.98
C LYS A 154 27.50 -6.37 12.78
N LEU A 155 26.18 -6.23 12.74
CA LEU A 155 25.53 -5.42 11.70
C LEU A 155 25.82 -3.93 11.87
N SER A 156 25.96 -3.43 13.10
CA SER A 156 26.39 -2.06 13.40
C SER A 156 27.78 -1.78 12.83
N GLU A 157 28.74 -2.69 13.06
CA GLU A 157 30.09 -2.61 12.50
C GLU A 157 30.04 -2.52 10.97
N ILE A 158 29.34 -3.46 10.33
CA ILE A 158 29.20 -3.51 8.87
C ILE A 158 28.52 -2.24 8.33
N HIS A 159 27.51 -1.73 9.04
CA HIS A 159 26.78 -0.54 8.60
C HIS A 159 27.64 0.73 8.69
N LYS A 160 28.44 0.85 9.75
CA LYS A 160 29.36 1.97 9.98
C LYS A 160 30.62 1.89 9.12
N ASP A 161 30.99 0.70 8.67
CA ASP A 161 32.10 0.50 7.76
C ASP A 161 31.77 1.07 6.37
N GLN A 162 32.29 2.26 6.13
CA GLN A 162 31.91 3.12 5.03
C GLN A 162 33.21 3.68 4.43
N PRO A 163 33.34 3.79 3.09
CA PRO A 163 34.60 4.21 2.43
C PRO A 163 35.18 5.58 2.82
N GLY A 164 34.48 6.35 3.65
CA GLY A 164 34.91 7.65 4.15
C GLY A 164 33.87 8.25 5.09
N HIS A 165 34.32 9.21 5.90
CA HIS A 165 33.46 9.93 6.84
C HIS A 165 32.28 10.60 6.11
N PRO A 166 31.04 10.56 6.65
CA PRO A 166 29.85 11.08 5.97
C PRO A 166 29.99 12.55 5.58
N VAL A 167 30.63 13.39 6.41
CA VAL A 167 30.89 14.80 6.08
C VAL A 167 31.77 14.93 4.83
N ASN A 168 32.85 14.16 4.73
CA ASN A 168 33.75 14.23 3.57
C ASN A 168 33.04 13.76 2.29
N ARG A 169 32.18 12.74 2.41
CA ARG A 169 31.34 12.27 1.30
C ARG A 169 30.35 13.33 0.85
N THR A 170 29.72 14.04 1.79
CA THR A 170 28.83 15.16 1.50
C THR A 170 29.57 16.28 0.76
N VAL A 171 30.75 16.67 1.25
CA VAL A 171 31.60 17.67 0.57
C VAL A 171 31.93 17.23 -0.85
N TYR A 172 32.36 15.97 -1.03
CA TYR A 172 32.64 15.43 -2.36
C TYR A 172 31.45 15.56 -3.33
N TRP A 173 30.23 15.22 -2.88
CA TRP A 173 29.04 15.32 -3.73
C TRP A 173 28.62 16.75 -4.03
N ILE A 174 28.78 17.67 -3.07
CA ILE A 174 28.58 19.11 -3.31
C ILE A 174 29.55 19.59 -4.38
N ASP A 175 30.84 19.29 -4.23
CA ASP A 175 31.87 19.66 -5.21
C ASP A 175 31.63 19.00 -6.57
N TYR A 176 31.13 17.76 -6.60
CA TYR A 176 30.75 17.08 -7.84
C TYR A 176 29.64 17.85 -8.57
N ILE A 177 28.59 18.27 -7.86
CA ILE A 177 27.49 19.04 -8.42
C ILE A 177 28.00 20.37 -8.98
N LEU A 178 28.88 21.06 -8.24
CA LEU A 178 29.48 22.33 -8.68
C LEU A 178 30.37 22.15 -9.92
N ARG A 179 31.25 21.13 -9.93
CA ARG A 179 32.12 20.82 -11.09
C ARG A 179 31.36 20.48 -12.37
N HIS A 180 30.15 19.93 -12.24
CA HIS A 180 29.31 19.54 -13.37
C HIS A 180 28.11 20.47 -13.57
N ASN A 181 28.22 21.74 -13.13
CA ASN A 181 27.21 22.79 -13.35
C ASN A 181 25.78 22.35 -13.00
N GLY A 182 25.61 21.69 -11.85
CA GLY A 182 24.31 21.19 -11.38
C GLY A 182 24.05 19.70 -11.63
N ALA A 183 24.98 18.98 -12.26
CA ALA A 183 24.92 17.52 -12.48
C ALA A 183 23.57 17.05 -13.06
N HIS A 184 23.13 17.66 -14.16
CA HIS A 184 21.83 17.38 -14.79
C HIS A 184 21.61 15.89 -15.13
N HIS A 185 22.68 15.15 -15.41
CA HIS A 185 22.65 13.70 -15.68
C HIS A 185 22.32 12.82 -14.46
N LEU A 186 22.46 13.35 -13.24
CA LEU A 186 22.04 12.65 -12.01
C LEU A 186 20.61 12.99 -11.58
N ARG A 187 19.96 13.98 -12.23
CA ARG A 187 18.58 14.35 -11.89
C ARG A 187 17.63 13.30 -12.48
N ALA A 188 16.62 12.92 -11.70
CA ALA A 188 15.58 12.02 -12.18
C ALA A 188 14.87 12.61 -13.40
N ALA A 189 14.66 11.79 -14.43
CA ALA A 189 14.00 12.19 -15.69
C ALA A 189 12.59 12.77 -15.49
N VAL A 190 11.93 12.41 -14.37
CA VAL A 190 10.60 12.92 -13.98
C VAL A 190 10.55 14.45 -13.88
N HIS A 191 11.68 15.14 -13.67
CA HIS A 191 11.72 16.61 -13.65
C HIS A 191 11.75 17.25 -15.04
N GLN A 192 11.93 16.45 -16.09
CA GLN A 192 12.04 16.92 -17.48
C GLN A 192 10.84 16.50 -18.34
N ILE A 193 9.93 15.66 -17.82
CA ILE A 193 8.73 15.24 -18.55
C ILE A 193 7.64 16.31 -18.49
N SER A 194 6.85 16.42 -19.56
CA SER A 194 5.73 17.38 -19.62
C SER A 194 4.56 16.96 -18.72
N PHE A 195 3.69 17.91 -18.36
CA PHE A 195 2.48 17.65 -17.58
C PHE A 195 1.62 16.53 -18.19
N CYS A 196 1.48 16.52 -19.52
CA CYS A 196 0.70 15.50 -20.23
C CYS A 196 1.30 14.09 -20.08
N GLN A 197 2.62 13.95 -20.17
CA GLN A 197 3.32 12.68 -20.00
C GLN A 197 3.32 12.23 -18.54
N TYR A 198 3.50 13.16 -17.60
CA TYR A 198 3.49 12.86 -16.17
C TYR A 198 2.18 12.20 -15.72
N PHE A 199 1.04 12.69 -16.22
CA PHE A 199 -0.29 12.14 -15.93
C PHE A 199 -0.79 11.11 -16.96
N LEU A 200 0.05 10.72 -17.93
CA LEU A 200 -0.30 9.77 -19.00
C LEU A 200 -1.57 10.16 -19.79
N LEU A 201 -1.80 11.47 -19.96
CA LEU A 201 -3.00 11.98 -20.64
C LEU A 201 -3.00 11.65 -22.14
N ASP A 202 -1.81 11.59 -22.74
CA ASP A 202 -1.59 11.13 -24.11
C ASP A 202 -2.01 9.66 -24.27
N VAL A 203 -1.61 8.78 -23.34
CA VAL A 203 -2.01 7.37 -23.32
C VAL A 203 -3.51 7.24 -23.11
N ALA A 204 -4.08 7.98 -22.14
CA ALA A 204 -5.52 7.97 -21.88
C ALA A 204 -6.32 8.41 -23.12
N PHE A 205 -5.87 9.44 -23.83
CA PHE A 205 -6.50 9.92 -25.05
C PHE A 205 -6.47 8.86 -26.17
N VAL A 206 -5.33 8.20 -26.39
CA VAL A 206 -5.23 7.11 -27.38
C VAL A 206 -6.15 5.94 -27.04
N LEU A 207 -6.24 5.56 -25.75
CA LEU A 207 -7.15 4.50 -25.29
C LEU A 207 -8.62 4.87 -25.49
N LEU A 208 -9.01 6.11 -25.18
CA LEU A 208 -10.38 6.59 -25.38
C LEU A 208 -10.76 6.64 -26.86
N LEU A 209 -9.87 7.11 -27.72
CA LEU A 209 -10.10 7.08 -29.17
C LEU A 209 -10.22 5.65 -29.70
N GLY A 210 -9.35 4.74 -29.26
CA GLY A 210 -9.42 3.33 -29.62
C GLY A 210 -10.73 2.68 -29.19
N ALA A 211 -11.18 2.94 -27.96
CA ALA A 211 -12.46 2.46 -27.43
C ALA A 211 -13.65 3.03 -28.22
N ALA A 212 -13.63 4.33 -28.53
CA ALA A 212 -14.67 4.98 -29.33
C ALA A 212 -14.75 4.40 -30.75
N LEU A 213 -13.60 4.15 -31.39
CA LEU A 213 -13.53 3.54 -32.72
C LEU A 213 -14.02 2.10 -32.69
N PHE A 214 -13.63 1.31 -31.68
CA PHE A 214 -14.13 -0.04 -31.47
C PHE A 214 -15.65 -0.07 -31.30
N TYR A 215 -16.19 0.82 -30.46
CA TYR A 215 -17.64 0.97 -30.27
C TYR A 215 -18.34 1.36 -31.59
N PHE A 216 -17.77 2.31 -32.33
CA PHE A 216 -18.30 2.74 -33.62
C PHE A 216 -18.36 1.56 -34.61
N LEU A 217 -17.28 0.81 -34.77
CA LEU A 217 -17.21 -0.36 -35.64
C LEU A 217 -18.23 -1.43 -35.22
N LEU A 218 -18.34 -1.72 -33.92
CA LEU A 218 -19.32 -2.67 -33.40
C LEU A 218 -20.75 -2.22 -33.68
N SER A 219 -21.06 -0.93 -33.48
CA SER A 219 -22.37 -0.35 -33.78
C SER A 219 -22.68 -0.38 -35.28
N TRP A 220 -21.66 -0.22 -36.12
CA TRP A 220 -21.79 -0.26 -37.58
C TRP A 220 -22.05 -1.68 -38.07
N VAL A 221 -21.28 -2.67 -37.59
CA VAL A 221 -21.47 -4.09 -37.90
C VAL A 221 -22.85 -4.57 -37.45
N THR A 222 -23.26 -4.26 -36.23
CA THR A 222 -24.60 -4.65 -35.71
C THR A 222 -25.73 -4.01 -36.54
N LYS A 223 -25.64 -2.73 -36.89
CA LYS A 223 -26.60 -2.07 -37.79
C LYS A 223 -26.59 -2.69 -39.20
N PHE A 224 -25.42 -3.05 -39.73
CA PHE A 224 -25.29 -3.68 -41.05
C PHE A 224 -25.95 -5.07 -41.07
N ILE A 225 -25.68 -5.90 -40.06
CA ILE A 225 -26.31 -7.21 -39.87
C ILE A 225 -27.82 -7.05 -39.74
N TYR A 226 -28.29 -6.12 -38.89
CA TYR A 226 -29.72 -5.84 -38.71
C TYR A 226 -30.41 -5.44 -40.03
N ARG A 227 -29.79 -4.56 -40.83
CA ARG A 227 -30.33 -4.14 -42.14
C ARG A 227 -30.39 -5.31 -43.13
N LYS A 228 -29.37 -6.18 -43.17
CA LYS A 228 -29.36 -7.39 -44.01
C LYS A 228 -30.45 -8.38 -43.59
N ILE A 229 -30.58 -8.67 -42.30
CA ILE A 229 -31.63 -9.56 -41.78
C ILE A 229 -33.02 -8.99 -42.12
N LYS A 230 -33.26 -7.70 -41.86
CA LYS A 230 -34.54 -7.04 -42.21
C LYS A 230 -34.85 -7.12 -43.71
N SER A 231 -33.84 -6.91 -44.57
CA SER A 231 -34.00 -7.02 -46.02
C SER A 231 -34.33 -8.45 -46.47
N LEU A 232 -33.67 -9.47 -45.88
CA LEU A 232 -33.96 -10.88 -46.14
C LEU A 232 -35.38 -11.26 -45.69
N TRP A 233 -35.80 -10.82 -44.51
CA TRP A 233 -37.17 -11.01 -44.02
C TRP A 233 -38.22 -10.30 -44.90
N SER A 234 -37.93 -9.08 -45.36
CA SER A 234 -38.82 -8.36 -46.29
C SER A 234 -38.91 -9.01 -47.67
N ARG A 235 -37.83 -9.62 -48.17
CA ARG A 235 -37.83 -10.39 -49.42
C ARG A 235 -38.61 -11.70 -49.29
N ASN A 236 -38.43 -12.44 -48.19
CA ASN A 236 -39.20 -13.66 -47.92
C ASN A 236 -40.71 -13.38 -47.81
N LYS A 237 -41.10 -12.24 -47.23
CA LYS A 237 -42.52 -11.83 -47.16
C LYS A 237 -43.10 -11.52 -48.54
N HIS A 238 -42.29 -11.02 -49.48
CA HIS A 238 -42.74 -10.73 -50.85
C HIS A 238 -42.83 -11.99 -51.74
N SER A 239 -41.96 -12.98 -51.52
CA SER A 239 -42.05 -14.30 -52.18
C SER A 239 -43.20 -15.15 -51.66
N THR A 240 -43.66 -14.98 -50.41
CA THR A 240 -44.89 -15.62 -49.91
C THR A 240 -46.18 -14.96 -50.41
N VAL A 241 -46.12 -13.71 -50.91
CA VAL A 241 -47.28 -13.02 -51.51
C VAL A 241 -47.43 -13.34 -53.01
N ASN A 242 -46.33 -13.59 -53.71
CA ASN A 242 -46.34 -14.07 -55.09
C ASN A 242 -46.39 -15.59 -55.12
N GLY A 243 -47.53 -16.15 -54.73
CA GLY A 243 -47.82 -17.58 -54.86
C GLY A 243 -47.68 -18.01 -56.33
N HIS A 244 -46.68 -18.84 -56.62
CA HIS A 244 -46.72 -19.68 -57.81
C HIS A 244 -47.84 -20.72 -57.62
N TYR A 245 -48.85 -20.63 -58.48
CA TYR A 245 -49.90 -21.64 -58.60
C TYR A 245 -49.27 -22.96 -59.06
N HIS A 246 -49.30 -23.97 -58.18
CA HIS A 246 -49.22 -25.37 -58.59
C HIS A 246 -50.53 -26.06 -58.22
N ASN A 247 -51.15 -26.65 -59.24
CA ASN A 247 -52.26 -27.60 -59.25
C ASN A 247 -53.69 -27.02 -59.14
N GLY A 248 -54.38 -27.12 -60.27
CA GLY A 248 -55.68 -26.53 -60.54
C GLY A 248 -56.85 -27.15 -59.79
N ILE A 249 -57.66 -26.28 -59.20
CA ILE A 249 -59.10 -26.46 -58.99
C ILE A 249 -59.75 -25.07 -59.19
N PRO A 250 -60.73 -24.90 -60.09
CA PRO A 250 -61.43 -23.64 -60.26
C PRO A 250 -62.56 -23.53 -59.23
N ASN A 251 -62.60 -22.43 -58.46
CA ASN A 251 -63.80 -22.09 -57.70
C ASN A 251 -64.29 -20.72 -58.13
N GLY A 252 -65.33 -20.73 -58.98
CA GLY A 252 -65.97 -19.52 -59.49
C GLY A 252 -66.86 -18.85 -58.45
N LYS A 253 -67.29 -17.62 -58.74
CA LYS A 253 -68.71 -17.29 -58.95
C LYS A 253 -68.90 -15.79 -59.28
N TYR A 254 -69.56 -15.60 -60.42
CA TYR A 254 -70.51 -14.54 -60.79
C TYR A 254 -70.06 -13.09 -61.04
N LYS A 255 -70.04 -12.73 -62.34
CA LYS A 255 -70.36 -11.41 -62.89
C LYS A 255 -71.88 -11.24 -63.05
N ARG A 256 -72.43 -10.07 -62.72
CA ARG A 256 -73.53 -9.39 -63.44
C ARG A 256 -73.59 -7.92 -62.94
N ASN A 257 -73.23 -6.96 -63.80
CA ASN A 257 -74.11 -6.03 -64.55
C ASN A 257 -74.89 -5.07 -63.62
N GLY A 258 -74.85 -3.74 -63.74
CA GLY A 258 -74.38 -2.90 -64.85
C GLY A 258 -74.37 -1.39 -64.52
N HIS A 259 -74.23 -0.62 -65.61
CA HIS A 259 -74.24 0.84 -65.78
C HIS A 259 -75.25 1.61 -64.87
N ILE A 260 -74.98 2.87 -64.50
CA ILE A 260 -75.35 4.08 -65.26
C ILE A 260 -74.51 5.31 -64.84
N LYS A 261 -74.24 6.19 -65.83
CA LYS A 261 -73.51 7.46 -65.78
C LYS A 261 -74.26 8.59 -65.04
N HIS A 262 -73.44 9.54 -64.55
CA HIS A 262 -73.73 10.88 -64.03
C HIS A 262 -74.78 11.74 -64.77
N GLU A 263 -75.49 12.60 -64.00
CA GLU A 263 -75.50 14.07 -64.14
C GLU A 263 -76.14 14.74 -62.89
N LYS A 264 -75.45 15.70 -62.24
CA LYS A 264 -75.72 17.17 -62.18
C LYS A 264 -77.09 17.55 -61.56
N LYS A 265 -77.28 18.56 -60.71
CA LYS A 265 -76.48 19.67 -60.14
C LYS A 265 -77.41 20.42 -59.14
N VAL A 266 -76.82 21.18 -58.20
CA VAL A 266 -77.36 22.43 -57.58
C VAL A 266 -78.51 22.20 -56.57
N LYS A 267 -78.50 22.71 -55.34
CA LYS A 267 -78.06 24.00 -54.79
C LYS A 267 -77.70 23.84 -53.31
#